data_AF-A0A8S1KNQ6-F1
#
_entry.id   AF-A0A8S1KNQ6-F1
#
_cell.length_a   1.000
_cell.length_b   1.000
_cell.length_c   1.000
_cell.angle_alpha   90.00
_cell.angle_beta   90.00
_cell.angle_gamma   90.00
#
_symmetry.space_group_name_H-M   'P 1'
#
loop_
_entity.id
_entity.type
_entity.pdbx_description
1 polymer ?
#
loop_
_entity_poly.entity_id
_entity_poly.type
_entity_poly.pdbx_seq_one_letter_code
_entity_poly.pdbx_strand_id
1 'polypeptide(L)'
;MSQKFEQIARLTRNSTNFKANFVPLTLVGTSLISFIAWSKLPYGQAFPHLTISEYVPKKSYFHSLILAPLNFQTNGHLSVYGPAMLYSFYQMSSILCNTQFLAFYLINSVICSSFTVYYEKKKSAEYGINLMSPKCVAAITPLSFMTALLVLKPHLRLVNKPPLPFFLVTAMYCMYEIQEYQNGFVNEVCRPTHILAMINGLILGLIFKRFI
;
A
#
# COMPACT_ATOMS: atom_id res chain seq x y z
N MET A 1 33.32 4.15 -1.59
CA MET A 1 32.37 4.88 -0.72
C MET A 1 33.16 5.37 0.50
N SER A 2 33.15 6.68 0.78
CA SER A 2 34.02 7.29 1.80
C SER A 2 33.70 6.78 3.21
N GLN A 3 34.72 6.44 4.01
CA GLN A 3 34.59 6.01 5.41
C GLN A 3 33.75 6.97 6.27
N LYS A 4 33.69 8.26 5.90
CA LYS A 4 32.79 9.24 6.54
C LYS A 4 31.30 8.88 6.39
N PHE A 5 30.88 8.31 5.26
CA PHE A 5 29.49 7.91 5.04
C PHE A 5 29.10 6.71 5.90
N GLU A 6 29.99 5.73 6.04
CA GLU A 6 29.79 4.60 6.97
C GLU A 6 29.75 5.06 8.42
N GLN A 7 30.58 6.02 8.80
CA GLN A 7 30.62 6.54 10.17
C GLN A 7 29.35 7.33 10.51
N ILE A 8 28.80 8.13 9.58
CA ILE A 8 27.52 8.82 9.73
C ILE A 8 26.34 7.82 9.79
N ALA A 9 26.40 6.77 8.98
CA ALA A 9 25.40 5.69 9.00
C ALA A 9 25.45 4.86 10.30
N ARG A 10 26.62 4.67 10.90
CA ARG A 10 26.77 4.01 12.21
C ARG A 10 26.30 4.89 13.37
N LEU A 11 26.60 6.19 13.32
CA LEU A 11 26.17 7.14 14.36
C LEU A 11 24.65 7.35 14.38
N THR A 12 23.97 7.19 13.24
CA THR A 12 22.49 7.25 13.17
C THR A 12 21.79 5.96 13.61
N ARG A 13 22.47 4.80 13.57
CA ARG A 13 21.93 3.49 14.00
C ARG A 13 21.95 3.26 15.52
N ASN A 14 22.84 3.91 16.27
CA ASN A 14 23.08 3.61 17.69
C ASN A 14 22.24 4.42 18.70
N SER A 15 21.32 5.29 18.28
CA SER A 15 20.40 5.92 19.24
C SER A 15 19.17 5.03 19.45
N THR A 16 19.15 4.30 20.57
CA THR A 16 17.98 3.56 21.12
C THR A 16 16.86 4.48 21.63
N ASN A 17 16.77 5.70 21.11
CA ASN A 17 15.57 6.50 21.23
C ASN A 17 14.64 6.06 20.11
N PHE A 18 13.41 5.70 20.47
CA PHE A 18 12.31 5.53 19.52
C PHE A 18 12.13 6.86 18.77
N LYS A 19 12.90 7.07 17.69
CA LYS A 19 12.69 8.19 16.78
C LYS A 19 11.38 7.87 16.09
N ALA A 20 10.29 8.44 16.60
CA ALA A 20 9.00 8.37 15.95
C ALA A 20 9.19 8.79 14.49
N ASN A 21 9.12 7.82 13.58
CA ASN A 21 9.31 8.09 12.17
C ASN A 21 8.09 8.87 11.70
N PHE A 22 8.29 10.17 11.45
CA PHE A 22 7.23 11.10 11.13
C PHE A 22 6.51 10.72 9.83
N VAL A 23 7.20 10.07 8.88
CA VAL A 23 6.62 9.65 7.60
C VAL A 23 5.47 8.67 7.79
N PRO A 24 5.65 7.48 8.39
CA PRO A 24 4.55 6.55 8.66
C PRO A 24 3.36 7.19 9.39
N LEU A 25 3.63 8.03 10.40
CA LEU A 25 2.58 8.76 11.14
C LEU A 25 1.81 9.73 10.24
N THR A 26 2.51 10.46 9.38
CA THR A 26 1.90 11.39 8.42
C THR A 26 1.02 10.63 7.42
N LEU A 27 1.47 9.49 6.92
CA LEU A 27 0.66 8.67 6.00
C LEU A 27 -0.58 8.10 6.69
N VAL A 28 -0.47 7.61 7.93
CA VAL A 28 -1.63 7.17 8.73
C VAL A 28 -2.62 8.32 8.95
N GLY A 29 -2.13 9.49 9.34
CA GLY A 29 -2.96 10.69 9.50
C GLY A 29 -3.66 11.07 8.19
N THR A 30 -2.96 10.96 7.06
CA THR A 30 -3.50 11.23 5.72
C THR A 30 -4.61 10.24 5.35
N SER A 31 -4.44 8.95 5.68
CA SER A 31 -5.49 7.94 5.51
C SER A 31 -6.74 8.24 6.33
N LEU A 32 -6.58 8.65 7.59
CA LEU A 32 -7.71 8.99 8.46
C LEU A 32 -8.43 10.25 7.98
N ILE A 33 -7.70 11.29 7.57
CA ILE A 33 -8.28 12.50 6.98
C ILE A 33 -9.05 12.16 5.71
N SER A 34 -8.48 11.31 4.84
CA SER A 34 -9.14 10.85 3.62
C SER A 34 -10.44 10.09 3.93
N PHE A 35 -10.40 9.19 4.91
CA PHE A 35 -11.58 8.46 5.37
C PHE A 35 -12.67 9.38 5.92
N ILE A 36 -12.31 10.37 6.73
CA ILE A 36 -13.25 11.38 7.23
C ILE A 36 -13.84 12.18 6.06
N ALA A 37 -13.02 12.57 5.08
CA ALA A 37 -13.47 13.30 3.90
C ALA A 37 -14.52 12.52 3.10
N TRP A 38 -14.38 11.20 2.94
CA TRP A 38 -15.42 10.35 2.33
C TRP A 38 -16.74 10.35 3.10
N SER A 39 -16.69 10.44 4.43
CA SER A 39 -17.91 10.45 5.26
C SER A 39 -18.61 11.82 5.30
N LYS A 40 -17.94 12.89 4.88
CA LYS A 40 -18.41 14.28 5.06
C LYS A 40 -18.63 15.04 3.75
N LEU A 41 -17.90 14.71 2.69
CA LEU A 41 -17.98 15.42 1.42
C LEU A 41 -18.88 14.68 0.41
N PRO A 42 -19.57 15.40 -0.49
CA PRO A 42 -20.27 14.78 -1.60
C PRO A 42 -19.33 13.94 -2.47
N TYR A 43 -19.83 12.81 -2.99
CA TYR A 43 -19.04 11.87 -3.80
C TYR A 43 -18.27 12.56 -4.94
N GLY A 44 -18.92 13.43 -5.71
CA GLY A 44 -18.30 14.15 -6.82
C GLY A 44 -17.17 15.11 -6.42
N GLN A 45 -17.09 15.51 -5.15
CA GLN A 45 -16.01 16.34 -4.62
C GLN A 45 -14.88 15.48 -4.04
N ALA A 46 -15.19 14.40 -3.34
CA ALA A 46 -14.19 13.51 -2.76
C ALA A 46 -13.48 12.66 -3.82
N PHE A 47 -14.24 12.08 -4.75
CA PHE A 47 -13.77 11.11 -5.73
C PHE A 47 -12.58 11.58 -6.59
N PRO A 48 -12.61 12.74 -7.26
CA PRO A 48 -11.50 13.15 -8.13
C PRO A 48 -10.19 13.43 -7.37
N HIS A 49 -10.25 13.70 -6.06
CA HIS A 49 -9.07 14.03 -5.25
C HIS A 49 -8.50 12.83 -4.48
N LEU A 50 -9.36 11.92 -4.03
CA LEU A 50 -8.99 10.86 -3.08
C LEU A 50 -8.92 9.47 -3.73
N THR A 51 -9.39 9.30 -4.96
CA THR A 51 -9.26 8.03 -5.67
C THR A 51 -8.84 8.26 -7.11
N ILE A 52 -8.45 7.15 -7.74
CA ILE A 52 -8.09 7.10 -9.14
C ILE A 52 -9.14 6.29 -9.89
N SER A 53 -9.44 6.72 -11.10
CA SER A 53 -10.16 5.92 -12.08
C SER A 53 -9.89 6.44 -13.49
N GLU A 54 -10.11 5.62 -14.50
CA GLU A 54 -10.13 6.06 -15.90
C GLU A 54 -11.25 7.09 -16.18
N TYR A 55 -12.36 7.05 -15.41
CA TYR A 55 -13.53 7.90 -15.63
C TYR A 55 -13.37 9.29 -14.98
N VAL A 56 -12.28 9.53 -14.25
CA VAL A 56 -11.95 10.85 -13.68
C VAL A 56 -11.22 11.70 -14.71
N PRO A 57 -11.64 12.95 -14.98
CA PRO A 57 -10.86 13.90 -15.78
C PRO A 57 -9.51 14.19 -15.11
N LYS A 58 -8.42 13.61 -15.63
CA LYS A 58 -7.10 13.62 -14.96
C LYS A 58 -6.26 14.88 -15.15
N LYS A 59 -6.72 15.86 -15.92
CA LYS A 59 -5.88 16.99 -16.36
C LYS A 59 -5.30 17.83 -15.22
N SER A 60 -5.79 17.68 -13.98
CA SER A 60 -5.32 18.43 -12.80
C SER A 60 -5.12 17.63 -11.50
N TYR A 61 -5.48 16.34 -11.43
CA TYR A 61 -5.50 15.58 -10.18
C TYR A 61 -4.35 14.57 -10.03
N PHE A 62 -3.11 14.96 -10.35
CA PHE A 62 -1.96 14.03 -10.25
C PHE A 62 -1.69 13.55 -8.81
N HIS A 63 -2.05 14.33 -7.81
CA HIS A 63 -1.92 13.94 -6.40
C HIS A 63 -2.75 12.70 -6.06
N SER A 64 -3.83 12.40 -6.79
CA SER A 64 -4.66 11.23 -6.53
C SER A 64 -3.91 9.92 -6.77
N LEU A 65 -2.89 9.91 -7.65
CA LEU A 65 -2.01 8.74 -7.85
C LEU A 65 -1.25 8.35 -6.57
N ILE A 66 -1.00 9.34 -5.70
CA ILE A 66 -0.31 9.16 -4.43
C ILE A 66 -1.35 8.92 -3.32
N LEU A 67 -2.40 9.73 -3.26
CA LEU A 67 -3.38 9.66 -2.15
C LEU A 67 -4.30 8.44 -2.21
N ALA A 68 -4.67 7.96 -3.39
CA ALA A 68 -5.57 6.83 -3.53
C ALA A 68 -5.09 5.57 -2.77
N PRO A 69 -3.81 5.17 -2.82
CA PRO A 69 -3.25 4.10 -1.99
C PRO A 69 -3.49 4.19 -0.48
N LEU A 70 -3.75 5.38 0.05
CA LEU A 70 -3.98 5.63 1.48
C LEU A 70 -5.46 5.72 1.83
N ASN A 71 -6.34 5.63 0.84
CA ASN A 71 -7.71 6.05 0.99
C ASN A 71 -8.64 4.89 1.38
N PHE A 72 -9.16 4.92 2.60
CA PHE A 72 -10.24 4.03 3.05
C PHE A 72 -11.58 4.71 2.82
N GLN A 73 -12.48 4.06 2.08
CA GLN A 73 -13.78 4.67 1.72
C GLN A 73 -14.94 4.21 2.59
N THR A 74 -14.83 3.01 3.17
CA THR A 74 -15.89 2.39 3.95
C THR A 74 -15.33 1.93 5.29
N ASN A 75 -16.21 1.76 6.28
CA ASN A 75 -15.84 1.17 7.57
C ASN A 75 -15.20 -0.20 7.41
N GLY A 76 -15.67 -1.00 6.45
CA GLY A 76 -15.10 -2.32 6.13
C GLY A 76 -13.68 -2.22 5.58
N HIS A 77 -13.40 -1.27 4.69
CA HIS A 77 -12.04 -1.04 4.22
C HIS A 77 -11.11 -0.62 5.38
N LEU A 78 -11.55 0.31 6.23
CA LEU A 78 -10.75 0.77 7.35
C LEU A 78 -10.51 -0.34 8.39
N SER A 79 -11.52 -1.14 8.71
CA SER A 79 -11.40 -2.20 9.73
C SER A 79 -10.49 -3.34 9.31
N VAL A 80 -10.44 -3.66 8.01
CA VAL A 80 -9.57 -4.72 7.47
C VAL A 80 -8.17 -4.20 7.18
N TYR A 81 -8.05 -3.12 6.42
CA TYR A 81 -6.77 -2.64 5.89
C TYR A 81 -6.05 -1.66 6.83
N GLY A 82 -6.77 -0.96 7.69
CA GLY A 82 -6.20 -0.04 8.69
C GLY A 82 -5.24 -0.74 9.66
N PRO A 83 -5.64 -1.83 10.34
CA PRO A 83 -4.74 -2.58 11.23
C PRO A 83 -3.54 -3.16 10.50
N ALA A 84 -3.73 -3.69 9.27
CA ALA A 84 -2.66 -4.19 8.43
C ALA A 84 -1.64 -3.09 8.08
N MET A 85 -2.12 -1.90 7.73
CA MET A 85 -1.28 -0.74 7.44
C MET A 85 -0.52 -0.28 8.69
N LEU A 86 -1.20 -0.11 9.82
CA LEU A 86 -0.58 0.29 11.08
C LEU A 86 0.51 -0.68 11.53
N TYR A 87 0.20 -1.97 11.53
CA TYR A 87 1.16 -3.01 11.91
C TYR A 87 2.37 -3.03 10.98
N SER A 88 2.14 -3.04 9.66
CA SER A 88 3.22 -3.11 8.69
C SER A 88 4.07 -1.84 8.69
N PHE A 89 3.46 -0.66 8.86
CA PHE A 89 4.18 0.61 9.01
C PHE A 89 5.03 0.64 10.27
N TYR A 90 4.49 0.18 11.41
CA TYR A 90 5.25 0.07 12.65
C TYR A 90 6.48 -0.83 12.45
N GLN A 91 6.29 -2.04 11.93
CA GLN A 91 7.39 -2.99 11.71
C GLN A 91 8.43 -2.47 10.72
N MET A 92 7.99 -1.79 9.65
CA MET A 92 8.86 -1.23 8.61
C MET A 92 9.60 0.03 9.08
N SER A 93 8.99 0.82 9.97
CA SER A 93 9.63 1.99 10.57
C SER A 93 10.85 1.62 11.41
N SER A 94 10.90 0.40 11.96
CA SER A 94 12.07 -0.09 12.69
C SER A 94 13.19 -0.59 11.77
N ILE A 95 12.98 -0.62 10.44
CA ILE A 95 13.88 -1.23 9.45
C ILE A 95 14.38 -0.16 8.48
N LEU A 96 13.48 0.66 7.97
CA LEU A 96 13.76 1.69 6.97
C LEU A 96 13.89 3.06 7.63
N CYS A 97 14.82 3.88 7.14
CA CYS A 97 14.83 5.30 7.47
C CYS A 97 13.67 6.03 6.76
N ASN A 98 13.32 7.25 7.20
CA ASN A 98 12.21 8.01 6.64
C ASN A 98 12.27 8.18 5.12
N THR A 99 13.46 8.45 4.56
CA THR A 99 13.64 8.60 3.11
C THR A 99 13.36 7.30 2.36
N GLN A 100 13.84 6.17 2.87
CA GLN A 100 13.60 4.85 2.26
C GLN A 100 12.12 4.46 2.37
N PHE A 101 11.49 4.72 3.51
CA PHE A 101 10.07 4.46 3.73
C PHE A 101 9.20 5.29 2.76
N LEU A 102 9.50 6.59 2.63
CA LEU A 102 8.79 7.46 1.70
C LEU A 102 8.98 7.03 0.25
N ALA A 103 10.21 6.70 -0.15
CA ALA A 103 10.50 6.22 -1.49
C ALA A 103 9.76 4.91 -1.80
N PHE A 104 9.74 3.96 -0.86
CA PHE A 104 8.96 2.72 -0.97
C PHE A 104 7.49 3.03 -1.25
N TYR A 105 6.89 3.87 -0.41
CA TYR A 105 5.48 4.24 -0.53
C TYR A 105 5.18 4.93 -1.87
N LEU A 106 6.00 5.91 -2.29
CA LEU A 106 5.78 6.65 -3.53
C LEU A 106 5.90 5.75 -4.76
N ILE A 107 6.92 4.89 -4.82
CA ILE A 107 7.10 3.95 -5.93
C ILE A 107 5.92 2.99 -6.01
N ASN A 108 5.50 2.41 -4.87
CA ASN A 108 4.33 1.54 -4.83
C ASN A 108 3.06 2.24 -5.27
N SER A 109 2.85 3.46 -4.78
CA SER A 109 1.68 4.28 -5.10
C SER A 109 1.58 4.54 -6.60
N VAL A 110 2.66 5.04 -7.21
CA VAL A 110 2.65 5.38 -8.64
C VAL A 110 2.45 4.14 -9.52
N ILE A 111 3.15 3.04 -9.24
CA ILE A 111 3.05 1.81 -10.04
C ILE A 111 1.63 1.23 -9.96
N CYS A 112 1.13 0.99 -8.75
CA CYS A 112 -0.17 0.36 -8.56
C CYS A 112 -1.29 1.27 -9.07
N SER A 113 -1.25 2.58 -8.77
CA SER A 113 -2.26 3.52 -9.25
C SER A 113 -2.28 3.62 -10.78
N SER A 114 -1.12 3.66 -11.42
CA SER A 114 -1.05 3.69 -12.89
C SER A 114 -1.59 2.41 -13.51
N PHE A 115 -1.29 1.25 -12.89
CA PHE A 115 -1.78 -0.04 -13.35
C PHE A 115 -3.29 -0.18 -13.19
N THR A 116 -3.88 0.28 -12.09
CA THR A 116 -5.34 0.30 -11.89
C THR A 116 -6.02 1.06 -13.03
N VAL A 117 -5.50 2.22 -13.39
CA VAL A 117 -6.06 3.07 -14.45
C VAL A 117 -5.94 2.41 -15.80
N TYR A 118 -4.77 1.82 -16.10
CA TYR A 118 -4.56 1.07 -17.33
C TYR A 118 -5.54 -0.12 -17.42
N TYR A 119 -5.69 -0.86 -16.33
CA TYR A 119 -6.56 -2.03 -16.27
C TYR A 119 -8.03 -1.65 -16.46
N GLU A 120 -8.48 -0.58 -15.80
CA GLU A 120 -9.80 0.00 -16.00
C GLU A 120 -10.02 0.34 -17.47
N LYS A 121 -9.11 1.14 -18.06
CA LYS A 121 -9.17 1.52 -19.48
C LYS A 121 -9.31 0.34 -20.43
N LYS A 122 -8.55 -0.73 -20.17
CA LYS A 122 -8.64 -1.95 -20.95
C LYS A 122 -10.01 -2.61 -20.79
N LYS A 123 -10.51 -2.74 -19.57
CA LYS A 123 -11.80 -3.40 -19.29
C LYS A 123 -13.01 -2.60 -19.78
N SER A 124 -12.96 -1.27 -19.72
CA SER A 124 -14.00 -0.41 -20.31
C SER A 124 -14.10 -0.61 -21.81
N ALA A 125 -12.95 -0.62 -22.49
CA ALA A 125 -12.90 -0.85 -23.94
C ALA A 125 -13.35 -2.26 -24.35
N GLU A 126 -13.05 -3.28 -23.54
CA GLU A 126 -13.36 -4.68 -23.84
C GLU A 126 -14.82 -5.06 -23.59
N TYR A 127 -15.45 -4.53 -22.54
CA TYR A 127 -16.79 -4.96 -22.12
C TYR A 127 -17.84 -3.85 -22.12
N GLY A 128 -17.48 -2.59 -22.41
CA GLY A 128 -18.39 -1.45 -22.31
C GLY A 128 -18.93 -1.22 -20.90
N ILE A 129 -18.33 -1.86 -19.89
CA ILE A 129 -18.75 -1.72 -18.50
C ILE A 129 -18.16 -0.41 -18.00
N ASN A 130 -19.03 0.57 -17.74
CA ASN A 130 -18.70 1.72 -16.89
C ASN A 130 -18.46 1.19 -15.48
N LEU A 131 -17.22 0.74 -15.20
CA LEU A 131 -16.81 0.27 -13.88
C LEU A 131 -16.64 1.49 -12.96
N MET A 132 -17.75 2.16 -12.63
CA MET A 132 -17.80 3.38 -11.82
C MET A 132 -17.66 3.12 -10.31
N SER A 133 -17.28 1.91 -9.88
CA SER A 133 -17.04 1.65 -8.46
C SER A 133 -15.56 1.90 -8.13
N PRO A 134 -15.26 2.67 -7.07
CA PRO A 134 -13.90 2.97 -6.68
C PRO A 134 -13.10 1.70 -6.32
N LYS A 135 -12.13 1.35 -7.17
CA LYS A 135 -11.46 0.06 -7.08
C LYS A 135 -10.33 0.05 -6.07
N CYS A 136 -10.62 -0.43 -4.87
CA CYS A 136 -9.74 -1.09 -3.87
C CYS A 136 -8.30 -0.56 -3.68
N VAL A 137 -8.07 0.72 -3.94
CA VAL A 137 -6.76 1.36 -3.75
C VAL A 137 -6.34 1.34 -2.28
N ALA A 138 -7.30 1.25 -1.36
CA ALA A 138 -7.11 1.05 0.08
C ALA A 138 -6.19 -0.14 0.45
N ALA A 139 -6.23 -1.23 -0.33
CA ALA A 139 -5.53 -2.46 0.00
C ALA A 139 -4.05 -2.43 -0.42
N ILE A 140 -3.69 -1.63 -1.41
CA ILE A 140 -2.38 -1.74 -2.08
C ILE A 140 -1.21 -1.37 -1.15
N THR A 141 -1.41 -0.37 -0.30
CA THR A 141 -0.38 0.07 0.67
C THR A 141 -0.12 -1.01 1.72
N PRO A 142 -1.12 -1.49 2.49
CA PRO A 142 -0.90 -2.55 3.45
C PRO A 142 -0.36 -3.83 2.80
N LEU A 143 -0.88 -4.24 1.64
CA LEU A 143 -0.41 -5.45 0.96
C LEU A 143 1.07 -5.37 0.58
N SER A 144 1.50 -4.26 -0.02
CA SER A 144 2.90 -4.06 -0.42
C SER A 144 3.84 -4.01 0.79
N PHE A 145 3.47 -3.30 1.85
CA PHE A 145 4.29 -3.22 3.06
C PHE A 145 4.34 -4.56 3.80
N MET A 146 3.23 -5.30 3.88
CA MET A 146 3.21 -6.63 4.48
C MET A 146 4.05 -7.62 3.69
N THR A 147 4.01 -7.61 2.35
CA THR A 147 4.85 -8.53 1.58
C THR A 147 6.33 -8.17 1.64
N ALA A 148 6.68 -6.88 1.72
CA ALA A 148 8.06 -6.45 1.96
C ALA A 148 8.61 -7.00 3.29
N LEU A 149 7.79 -7.08 4.34
CA LEU A 149 8.19 -7.65 5.62
C LEU A 149 8.57 -9.13 5.53
N LEU A 150 8.04 -9.89 4.57
CA LEU A 150 8.42 -11.29 4.39
C LEU A 150 9.91 -11.44 4.03
N VAL A 151 10.44 -10.46 3.30
CA VAL A 151 11.83 -10.46 2.84
C VAL A 151 12.75 -9.81 3.87
N LEU A 152 12.27 -8.74 4.50
CA LEU A 152 13.02 -7.92 5.45
C LEU A 152 13.05 -8.51 6.86
N LYS A 153 11.99 -9.22 7.27
CA LYS A 153 11.85 -9.94 8.55
C LYS A 153 11.23 -11.33 8.33
N PRO A 154 11.93 -12.28 7.67
CA PRO A 154 11.38 -13.62 7.37
C PRO A 154 11.03 -14.44 8.63
N HIS A 155 11.60 -14.10 9.78
CA HIS A 155 11.33 -14.76 11.06
C HIS A 155 10.14 -14.17 11.82
N LEU A 156 9.42 -13.20 11.23
CA LEU A 156 8.26 -12.58 11.87
C LEU A 156 7.14 -13.61 12.06
N ARG A 157 6.53 -13.60 13.25
CA ARG A 157 5.45 -14.50 13.66
C ARG A 157 4.22 -13.68 14.02
N LEU A 158 3.04 -14.20 13.70
CA LEU A 158 1.74 -13.65 14.12
C LEU A 158 1.44 -14.01 15.57
N VAL A 159 1.71 -15.26 15.93
CA VAL A 159 1.49 -15.82 17.27
C VAL A 159 2.74 -16.56 17.70
N ASN A 160 3.10 -16.48 18.97
CA ASN A 160 4.31 -17.11 19.51
C ASN A 160 4.11 -18.57 19.92
N LYS A 161 2.89 -18.98 20.30
CA LYS A 161 2.55 -20.34 20.77
C LYS A 161 1.11 -20.74 20.35
N PRO A 162 0.93 -21.69 19.42
CA PRO A 162 1.95 -22.24 18.53
C PRO A 162 2.52 -21.14 17.60
N PRO A 163 3.79 -21.26 17.14
CA PRO A 163 4.38 -20.27 16.27
C PRO A 163 3.66 -20.25 14.91
N LEU A 164 2.96 -19.16 14.61
CA LEU A 164 2.30 -18.98 13.32
C LEU A 164 3.11 -18.01 12.45
N PRO A 165 3.68 -18.46 11.31
CA PRO A 165 4.48 -17.59 10.45
C PRO A 165 3.69 -16.43 9.86
N PHE A 166 4.27 -15.23 9.83
CA PHE A 166 3.62 -14.04 9.28
C PHE A 166 3.31 -14.13 7.79
N PHE A 167 4.12 -14.85 7.01
CA PHE A 167 3.89 -15.02 5.58
C PHE A 167 2.55 -15.66 5.22
N LEU A 168 1.93 -16.39 6.17
CA LEU A 168 0.64 -17.02 5.94
C LEU A 168 -0.46 -16.00 5.64
N VAL A 169 -0.46 -14.82 6.27
CA VAL A 169 -1.51 -13.80 6.00
C VAL A 169 -1.44 -13.35 4.55
N THR A 170 -0.25 -12.98 4.09
CA THR A 170 -0.02 -12.54 2.71
C THR A 170 -0.26 -13.66 1.69
N ALA A 171 0.10 -14.90 2.02
CA ALA A 171 -0.13 -16.04 1.16
C ALA A 171 -1.63 -16.35 1.02
N MET A 172 -2.37 -16.36 2.13
CA MET A 172 -3.82 -16.57 2.14
C MET A 172 -4.55 -15.50 1.34
N TYR A 173 -4.17 -14.23 1.50
CA TYR A 173 -4.76 -13.14 0.73
C TYR A 173 -4.45 -13.27 -0.77
N CYS A 174 -3.22 -13.64 -1.13
CA CYS A 174 -2.85 -13.89 -2.53
C CYS A 174 -3.66 -15.04 -3.14
N MET A 175 -3.84 -16.15 -2.41
CA MET A 175 -4.68 -17.27 -2.84
C MET A 175 -6.13 -16.82 -3.06
N TYR A 176 -6.69 -16.03 -2.16
CA TYR A 176 -8.03 -15.44 -2.30
C TYR A 176 -8.15 -14.57 -3.56
N GLU A 177 -7.19 -13.66 -3.79
CA GLU A 177 -7.21 -12.78 -4.96
C GLU A 177 -7.13 -13.55 -6.28
N ILE A 178 -6.31 -14.60 -6.34
CA ILE A 178 -6.16 -15.46 -7.51
C ILE A 178 -7.45 -16.26 -7.76
N GLN A 179 -8.00 -16.90 -6.72
CA GLN A 179 -9.22 -17.70 -6.83
C GLN A 179 -10.39 -16.86 -7.35
N GLU A 180 -10.59 -15.68 -6.77
CA GLU A 180 -11.67 -14.78 -7.19
C GLU A 180 -11.47 -14.23 -8.60
N TYR A 181 -10.22 -13.94 -8.98
CA TYR A 181 -9.90 -13.52 -10.33
C TYR A 181 -10.20 -14.63 -11.36
N GLN A 182 -9.90 -15.89 -11.04
CA GLN A 182 -10.19 -17.05 -11.88
C GLN A 182 -11.69 -17.33 -12.02
N ASN A 183 -12.46 -17.11 -10.95
CA ASN A 183 -13.92 -17.31 -10.94
C ASN A 183 -14.69 -16.22 -11.72
N GLY A 184 -14.00 -15.30 -12.40
CA GLY A 184 -14.65 -14.22 -13.14
C GLY A 184 -15.35 -13.22 -12.23
N PHE A 185 -14.98 -13.14 -10.94
CA PHE A 185 -15.50 -12.15 -10.03
C PHE A 185 -14.86 -10.79 -10.34
N VAL A 186 -15.39 -10.12 -11.37
CA VAL A 186 -14.94 -8.80 -11.86
C VAL A 186 -15.73 -7.66 -11.21
N ASN A 187 -16.65 -7.96 -10.28
CA ASN A 187 -17.44 -6.95 -9.59
C ASN A 187 -16.52 -6.04 -8.76
N GLU A 188 -16.30 -4.83 -9.28
CA GLU A 188 -15.85 -3.64 -8.57
C GLU A 188 -14.42 -3.65 -7.97
N VAL A 189 -13.70 -4.76 -8.02
CA VAL A 189 -12.35 -4.89 -7.45
C VAL A 189 -11.29 -5.02 -8.55
N CYS A 190 -10.24 -4.19 -8.51
CA CYS A 190 -9.08 -4.35 -9.39
C CYS A 190 -8.08 -5.37 -8.79
N ARG A 191 -8.47 -6.64 -8.73
CA ARG A 191 -7.67 -7.75 -8.17
C ARG A 191 -6.24 -7.83 -8.73
N PRO A 192 -6.03 -7.64 -10.05
CA PRO A 192 -4.67 -7.59 -10.60
C PRO A 192 -3.77 -6.52 -9.96
N THR A 193 -4.32 -5.40 -9.50
CA THR A 193 -3.53 -4.38 -8.77
C THR A 193 -3.12 -4.87 -7.38
N HIS A 194 -3.96 -5.64 -6.67
CA HIS A 194 -3.59 -6.21 -5.37
C HIS A 194 -2.44 -7.21 -5.50
N ILE A 195 -2.53 -8.09 -6.50
CA ILE A 195 -1.46 -9.03 -6.83
C ILE A 195 -0.18 -8.28 -7.18
N LEU A 196 -0.29 -7.23 -8.02
CA LEU A 196 0.84 -6.36 -8.33
C LEU A 196 1.44 -5.70 -7.08
N ALA A 197 0.61 -5.20 -6.16
CA ALA A 197 1.09 -4.59 -4.92
C ALA A 197 1.88 -5.59 -4.06
N MET A 198 1.41 -6.83 -3.97
CA MET A 198 2.12 -7.90 -3.27
C MET A 198 3.46 -8.21 -3.91
N ILE A 199 3.52 -8.38 -5.23
CA ILE A 199 4.76 -8.61 -6.00
C ILE A 199 5.71 -7.43 -5.85
N ASN A 200 5.21 -6.21 -5.98
CA ASN A 200 5.98 -5.00 -5.87
C ASN A 200 6.57 -4.85 -4.47
N GLY A 201 5.82 -5.18 -3.42
CA GLY A 201 6.33 -5.21 -2.05
C GLY A 201 7.47 -6.21 -1.85
N LEU A 202 7.40 -7.40 -2.45
CA LEU A 202 8.52 -8.36 -2.43
C LEU A 202 9.77 -7.80 -3.13
N ILE A 203 9.60 -7.24 -4.34
CA ILE A 203 10.70 -6.67 -5.13
C ILE A 203 11.34 -5.50 -4.39
N LEU A 204 10.53 -4.53 -3.95
CA LEU A 204 11.00 -3.38 -3.19
C LEU A 204 11.66 -3.85 -1.88
N GLY A 205 11.08 -4.82 -1.17
CA GLY A 205 11.69 -5.42 0.01
C GLY A 205 13.09 -5.97 -0.28
N LEU A 206 13.28 -6.70 -1.38
CA LEU A 206 14.59 -7.21 -1.81
C LEU A 206 15.56 -6.08 -2.18
N ILE A 207 15.09 -5.02 -2.84
CA ILE A 207 15.91 -3.86 -3.20
C ILE A 207 16.37 -3.15 -1.92
N PHE A 208 15.45 -2.79 -1.03
CA PHE A 208 15.76 -2.07 0.21
C PHE A 208 16.60 -2.92 1.18
N LYS A 209 16.48 -4.25 1.16
CA LYS A 209 17.35 -5.17 1.91
C LYS A 209 18.83 -4.98 1.61
N ARG A 210 19.20 -4.52 0.41
CA ARG A 210 20.59 -4.26 0.03
C ARG A 210 21.16 -2.97 0.65
N PHE A 211 20.31 -2.12 1.22
CA PHE A 211 20.67 -0.79 1.73
C PHE A 211 20.54 -0.66 3.26
N ILE A 212 20.26 -1.75 3.97
CA ILE A 212 20.14 -1.83 5.43
C ILE A 212 21.41 -2.48 5.99
#